data_AF-A0A8D8DC55-F1
#
_entry.id   AF-A0A8D8DC55-F1
#
_cell.length_a   1.000
_cell.length_b   1.000
_cell.length_c   1.000
_cell.angle_alpha   90.00
_cell.angle_beta   90.00
_cell.angle_gamma   90.00
#
_symmetry.space_group_name_H-M   'P 1'
#
loop_
_entity.id
_entity.type
_entity.pdbx_description
1 polymer ?
#
loop_
_entity_poly.entity_id
_entity_poly.type
_entity_poly.pdbx_seq_one_letter_code
_entity_poly.pdbx_strand_id
1 'polypeptide(L)'
;LPWATCDPAWTDVNCINSSSSMGKSSFVNSTLPVQTSAELFYTRSVTGEDYLVGDEIGLPDWRLALCLLFIWVCITFMLIKGIQGSGKISYFLALFPYAVMLFFAVYCFNLEGAGNGLLYFITPDWEKLLTVNVWKEAVSQCFFSLSICFGGVIAYSSFNNFSNNIYRDAMIISWTDTFTSLLSGAIVFSIIGHLGVVTGETDYTKVVHPGAGLTFITYPEAL
;
A
#
# COMPACT_ATOMS: atom_id res chain seq x y z
N LEU A 1 -4.68 6.70 -18.04
CA LEU A 1 -3.43 6.35 -17.32
C LEU A 1 -2.86 5.10 -17.97
N PRO A 2 -1.54 4.85 -17.95
CA PRO A 2 -0.97 3.69 -18.66
C PRO A 2 -1.44 2.33 -18.09
N TRP A 3 -1.91 2.30 -16.84
CA TRP A 3 -2.54 1.12 -16.21
C TRP A 3 -4.06 1.03 -16.42
N ALA A 4 -4.70 2.03 -17.05
CA ALA A 4 -6.15 2.12 -17.17
C ALA A 4 -6.72 1.35 -18.37
N THR A 5 -5.87 1.04 -19.35
CA THR A 5 -6.21 0.37 -20.61
C THR A 5 -5.19 -0.70 -20.92
N CYS A 6 -5.64 -1.85 -21.42
CA CYS A 6 -4.78 -2.93 -21.89
C CYS A 6 -3.90 -2.49 -23.06
N ASP A 7 -2.60 -2.78 -22.99
CA ASP A 7 -1.69 -2.58 -24.11
C ASP A 7 -1.96 -3.64 -25.20
N PRO A 8 -2.06 -3.27 -26.49
CA PRO A 8 -2.20 -4.22 -27.60
C PRO A 8 -1.11 -5.30 -27.66
N ALA A 9 0.04 -5.10 -27.01
CA ALA A 9 1.11 -6.09 -26.93
C ALA A 9 0.82 -7.26 -25.97
N TRP A 10 -0.15 -7.14 -25.06
CA TRP A 10 -0.48 -8.17 -24.06
C TRP A 10 -1.54 -9.15 -24.58
N THR A 11 -1.20 -9.91 -25.63
CA THR A 11 -2.14 -10.84 -26.30
C THR A 11 -2.20 -12.24 -25.69
N ASP A 12 -1.30 -12.54 -24.75
CA ASP A 12 -1.11 -13.85 -24.12
C ASP A 12 -2.02 -14.09 -22.90
N VAL A 13 -2.74 -13.07 -22.44
CA VAL A 13 -3.66 -13.10 -21.30
C VAL A 13 -4.99 -12.43 -21.64
N ASN A 14 -6.07 -12.81 -20.95
CA ASN A 14 -7.35 -12.12 -21.08
C ASN A 14 -7.31 -10.83 -20.25
N CYS A 15 -6.83 -9.74 -20.85
CA CYS A 15 -6.70 -8.45 -20.17
C CYS A 15 -8.05 -7.70 -20.06
N ILE A 16 -8.36 -7.20 -18.87
CA ILE A 16 -9.54 -6.38 -18.58
C ILE A 16 -9.12 -4.93 -18.27
N ASN A 17 -9.75 -3.95 -18.93
CA ASN A 17 -9.51 -2.54 -18.68
C ASN A 17 -10.05 -2.12 -17.29
N SER A 18 -9.20 -1.49 -16.47
CA SER A 18 -9.61 -0.94 -15.17
C SER A 18 -10.54 0.29 -15.29
N SER A 19 -10.51 1.04 -16.40
CA SER A 19 -11.26 2.31 -16.55
C SER A 19 -12.69 2.21 -17.06
N SER A 20 -13.08 1.09 -17.66
CA SER A 20 -14.44 0.95 -18.20
C SER A 20 -15.33 0.31 -17.15
N SER A 21 -16.35 1.04 -16.68
CA SER A 21 -17.53 0.44 -16.03
C SER A 21 -17.94 -0.76 -16.88
N MET A 22 -17.90 -1.93 -16.25
CA MET A 22 -17.92 -3.27 -16.83
C MET A 22 -18.99 -3.49 -17.91
N GLY A 23 -18.72 -3.02 -19.12
CA GLY A 23 -19.48 -3.34 -20.32
C GLY A 23 -19.01 -4.69 -20.81
N LYS A 24 -19.79 -5.74 -20.54
CA LYS A 24 -19.57 -7.09 -21.08
C LYS A 24 -19.40 -7.06 -22.60
N SER A 25 -18.16 -7.16 -23.08
CA SER A 25 -17.77 -7.64 -24.43
C SER A 25 -16.24 -7.55 -24.52
N SER A 26 -15.47 -8.59 -24.81
CA SER A 26 -15.62 -9.50 -25.96
C SER A 26 -14.82 -10.79 -25.76
N PHE A 27 -15.30 -11.90 -26.33
CA PHE A 27 -14.56 -13.13 -26.67
C PHE A 27 -13.47 -13.59 -25.68
N VAL A 28 -13.90 -14.13 -24.54
CA VAL A 28 -12.99 -14.82 -23.60
C VAL A 28 -12.63 -16.17 -24.20
N ASN A 29 -11.36 -16.36 -24.56
CA ASN A 29 -10.81 -17.71 -24.73
C ASN A 29 -10.74 -18.33 -23.34
N SER A 30 -11.59 -19.34 -23.06
CA SER A 30 -11.76 -19.97 -21.74
C SER A 30 -10.53 -20.68 -21.17
N THR A 31 -9.39 -20.61 -21.85
CA THR A 31 -8.13 -21.28 -21.49
C THR A 31 -7.07 -20.35 -20.92
N LEU A 32 -7.24 -19.02 -21.03
CA LEU A 32 -6.25 -18.05 -20.56
C LEU A 32 -6.65 -17.42 -19.23
N PRO A 33 -5.69 -17.18 -18.30
CA PRO A 33 -5.97 -16.48 -17.07
C PRO A 33 -6.45 -15.05 -17.35
N VAL A 34 -7.38 -14.59 -16.52
CA VAL A 34 -7.92 -13.23 -16.57
C VAL A 34 -7.10 -12.36 -15.63
N GLN A 35 -6.57 -11.25 -16.14
CA GLN A 35 -5.78 -10.29 -15.35
C GLN A 35 -6.18 -8.86 -15.71
N THR A 36 -5.98 -7.94 -14.77
CA THR A 36 -6.36 -6.54 -14.95
C THR A 36 -5.24 -5.76 -15.63
N SER A 37 -5.59 -4.66 -16.30
CA SER A 37 -4.59 -3.80 -16.95
C SER A 37 -3.60 -3.19 -15.95
N ALA A 38 -4.01 -2.98 -14.69
CA ALA A 38 -3.15 -2.50 -13.62
C ALA A 38 -2.16 -3.56 -13.13
N GLU A 39 -2.59 -4.82 -12.98
CA GLU A 39 -1.73 -5.94 -12.62
C GLU A 39 -0.63 -6.14 -13.67
N LEU A 40 -1.01 -6.22 -14.95
CA LEU A 40 -0.07 -6.41 -16.05
C LEU A 40 0.90 -5.24 -16.22
N PHE A 41 0.43 -4.02 -16.00
CA PHE A 41 1.32 -2.86 -16.02
C PHE A 41 2.39 -2.96 -14.93
N TYR A 42 2.02 -3.39 -13.72
CA TYR A 42 2.96 -3.56 -12.63
C TYR A 42 3.94 -4.72 -12.89
N THR A 43 3.45 -5.92 -13.24
CA THR A 43 4.31 -7.11 -13.40
C THR A 43 5.22 -7.03 -14.62
N ARG A 44 4.75 -6.47 -15.74
CA ARG A 44 5.52 -6.43 -17.00
C ARG A 44 6.32 -5.16 -17.18
N SER A 45 5.71 -4.01 -16.86
CA SER A 45 6.32 -2.71 -17.18
C SER A 45 7.11 -2.12 -16.02
N VAL A 46 6.79 -2.47 -14.77
CA VAL A 46 7.47 -1.93 -13.59
C VAL A 46 8.45 -2.93 -13.00
N THR A 47 8.02 -4.14 -12.64
CA THR A 47 8.92 -5.15 -12.04
C THR A 47 9.66 -5.97 -13.09
N GLY A 48 9.04 -6.22 -14.25
CA GLY A 48 9.60 -7.06 -15.31
C GLY A 48 9.66 -8.54 -14.96
N GLU A 49 8.91 -8.97 -13.94
CA GLU A 49 8.94 -10.33 -13.38
C GLU A 49 8.48 -11.37 -14.40
N ASP A 50 7.46 -11.08 -15.20
CA ASP A 50 6.92 -11.96 -16.25
C ASP A 50 7.96 -12.37 -17.31
N TYR A 51 9.03 -11.58 -17.48
CA TYR A 51 10.08 -11.83 -18.47
C TYR A 51 11.27 -12.61 -17.92
N LEU A 52 11.30 -12.90 -16.61
CA LEU A 52 12.33 -13.69 -15.96
C LEU A 52 11.91 -15.16 -15.93
N VAL A 53 12.84 -16.06 -16.30
CA VAL A 53 12.60 -17.51 -16.28
C VAL A 53 13.32 -18.12 -15.08
N GLY A 54 12.57 -18.46 -14.03
CA GLY A 54 13.10 -19.05 -12.79
C GLY A 54 13.63 -18.03 -11.78
N ASP A 55 14.47 -18.47 -10.84
CA ASP A 55 15.10 -17.63 -9.78
C ASP A 55 16.28 -16.77 -10.31
N GLU A 56 16.33 -16.50 -11.62
CA GLU A 56 17.39 -15.69 -12.21
C GLU A 56 17.13 -14.20 -11.95
N ILE A 57 18.06 -13.55 -11.25
CA ILE A 57 18.03 -12.09 -11.06
C ILE A 57 18.51 -11.44 -12.37
N GLY A 58 17.57 -10.81 -13.08
CA GLY A 58 17.85 -10.06 -14.31
C GLY A 58 18.70 -8.80 -14.09
N LEU A 59 19.04 -8.12 -15.19
CA LEU A 59 19.72 -6.82 -15.12
C LEU A 59 18.79 -5.76 -14.49
N PRO A 60 19.32 -4.84 -13.67
CA PRO A 60 18.50 -3.79 -13.06
C PRO A 60 17.92 -2.86 -14.13
N ASP A 61 16.61 -2.56 -14.05
CA ASP A 61 15.99 -1.57 -14.92
C ASP A 61 16.60 -0.19 -14.65
N TRP A 62 17.17 0.41 -15.70
CA TRP A 62 17.81 1.72 -15.63
C TRP A 62 16.86 2.84 -15.19
N ARG A 63 15.56 2.73 -15.48
CA ARG A 63 14.53 3.69 -15.06
C ARG A 63 14.36 3.66 -13.56
N LEU A 64 14.21 2.46 -12.98
CA LEU A 64 14.12 2.28 -11.53
C LEU A 64 15.41 2.70 -10.83
N ALA A 65 16.57 2.37 -11.43
CA ALA A 65 17.87 2.79 -10.91
C ALA A 65 18.01 4.33 -10.86
N LEU A 66 17.53 5.04 -11.89
CA LEU A 66 17.52 6.50 -11.88
C LEU A 66 16.53 7.08 -10.86
N CYS A 67 15.35 6.49 -10.71
CA CYS A 67 14.41 6.88 -9.66
C CYS A 67 15.01 6.71 -8.26
N LEU A 68 15.70 5.57 -8.02
CA LEU A 68 16.40 5.30 -6.78
C LEU A 68 17.52 6.31 -6.54
N LEU A 69 18.34 6.59 -7.56
CA LEU A 69 19.42 7.58 -7.48
C LEU A 69 18.87 8.97 -7.14
N PHE A 70 17.76 9.36 -7.77
CA PHE A 70 17.09 10.62 -7.47
C PHE A 70 16.63 10.70 -6.01
N ILE A 71 15.98 9.66 -5.49
CA ILE A 71 15.56 9.59 -4.08
C ILE A 71 16.77 9.72 -3.14
N TRP A 72 17.88 9.04 -3.42
CA TRP A 72 19.12 9.13 -2.64
C TRP A 72 19.71 10.54 -2.63
N VAL A 73 19.72 11.23 -3.77
CA VAL A 73 20.15 12.62 -3.88
C VAL A 73 19.24 13.53 -3.03
N CYS A 74 17.92 13.36 -3.11
CA CYS A 74 16.97 14.11 -2.29
C CYS A 74 17.20 13.89 -0.79
N ILE A 75 17.32 12.64 -0.34
CA ILE A 75 17.59 12.30 1.06
C ILE A 75 18.89 12.93 1.53
N THR A 76 19.94 12.85 0.73
CA THR A 76 21.24 13.45 1.05
C THR A 76 21.10 14.97 1.21
N PHE A 77 20.43 15.64 0.28
CA PHE A 77 20.21 17.09 0.37
C PHE A 77 19.40 17.50 1.61
N MET A 78 18.39 16.71 1.98
CA MET A 78 17.61 16.92 3.20
C MET A 78 18.45 16.77 4.47
N LEU A 79 19.42 15.84 4.47
CA LEU A 79 20.26 15.54 5.62
C LEU A 79 21.50 16.44 5.72
N ILE A 80 21.97 17.07 4.63
CA ILE A 80 23.16 17.96 4.64
C ILE A 80 23.05 19.07 5.70
N LYS A 81 21.85 19.62 5.93
CA LYS A 81 21.62 20.67 6.95
C LYS A 81 21.41 20.12 8.37
N GLY A 82 21.57 18.82 8.57
CA GLY A 82 21.34 18.14 9.84
C GLY A 82 19.87 18.17 10.31
N ILE A 83 19.65 17.77 11.56
CA ILE A 83 18.32 17.60 12.14
C ILE A 83 17.54 18.91 12.26
N GLN A 84 18.21 20.04 12.48
CA GLN A 84 17.54 21.35 12.55
C GLN A 84 16.97 21.79 11.18
N GLY A 85 17.66 21.46 10.09
CA GLY A 85 17.16 21.70 8.73
C GLY A 85 16.08 20.71 8.30
N SER A 86 16.27 19.43 8.64
CA SER A 86 15.32 18.35 8.35
C SER A 86 13.97 18.54 9.05
N GLY A 87 13.96 19.07 10.29
CA GLY A 87 12.73 19.29 11.05
C GLY A 87 11.68 20.15 10.33
N LYS A 88 12.09 21.16 9.55
CA LYS A 88 11.15 22.00 8.78
C LYS A 88 10.48 21.23 7.64
N ILE A 89 11.24 20.40 6.94
CA ILE A 89 10.73 19.58 5.84
C ILE A 89 9.87 18.43 6.39
N SER A 90 10.25 17.92 7.56
CA SER A 90 9.52 16.87 8.28
C SER A 90 8.07 17.26 8.57
N TYR A 91 7.76 18.52 8.88
CA TYR A 91 6.36 18.95 9.04
C TYR A 91 5.52 18.70 7.79
N PHE A 92 6.05 19.01 6.60
CA PHE A 92 5.34 18.72 5.35
C PHE A 92 5.24 17.21 5.12
N LEU A 93 6.36 16.48 5.25
CA LEU A 93 6.39 15.03 5.03
C LEU A 93 5.49 14.26 6.00
N ALA A 94 5.30 14.74 7.23
CA ALA A 94 4.45 14.11 8.22
C ALA A 94 2.97 14.46 8.00
N LEU A 95 2.64 15.71 7.64
CA LEU A 95 1.24 16.16 7.51
C LEU A 95 0.63 15.87 6.14
N PHE A 96 1.42 15.91 5.06
CA PHE A 96 0.92 15.67 3.70
C PHE A 96 0.27 14.29 3.53
N PRO A 97 0.85 13.18 4.05
CA PRO A 97 0.19 11.88 4.01
C PRO A 97 -1.19 11.87 4.68
N TYR A 98 -1.40 12.62 5.77
CA TYR A 98 -2.74 12.71 6.39
C TYR A 98 -3.73 13.45 5.50
N ALA A 99 -3.31 14.52 4.81
CA ALA A 99 -4.19 15.20 3.85
C ALA A 99 -4.59 14.25 2.71
N VAL A 100 -3.63 13.48 2.18
CA VAL A 100 -3.87 12.47 1.15
C VAL A 100 -4.79 11.36 1.67
N MET A 101 -4.52 10.80 2.85
CA MET A 101 -5.37 9.77 3.47
C MET A 101 -6.79 10.27 3.71
N LEU A 102 -6.98 11.51 4.13
CA LEU A 102 -8.32 12.07 4.37
C LEU A 102 -9.08 12.25 3.06
N PHE A 103 -8.41 12.73 2.01
CA PHE A 103 -8.98 12.77 0.66
C PHE A 103 -9.37 11.38 0.16
N PHE A 104 -8.47 10.40 0.27
CA PHE A 104 -8.74 9.01 -0.11
C PHE A 104 -9.86 8.39 0.73
N ALA A 105 -9.93 8.64 2.03
CA ALA A 105 -11.01 8.15 2.88
C ALA A 105 -12.37 8.66 2.40
N VAL A 106 -12.49 9.96 2.11
CA VAL A 106 -13.73 10.52 1.56
C VAL A 106 -14.06 9.89 0.22
N TYR A 107 -13.10 9.74 -0.69
CA TYR A 107 -13.35 9.10 -1.98
C TYR A 107 -13.79 7.63 -1.83
N CYS A 108 -13.00 6.83 -1.12
CA CYS A 108 -13.20 5.39 -1.00
C CYS A 108 -14.45 5.01 -0.21
N PHE A 109 -14.82 5.77 0.81
CA PHE A 109 -16.04 5.48 1.60
C PHE A 109 -17.33 5.77 0.83
N ASN A 110 -17.27 6.56 -0.24
CA ASN A 110 -18.42 6.83 -1.12
C ASN A 110 -18.51 5.84 -2.30
N LEU A 111 -17.57 4.89 -2.44
CA LEU A 111 -17.64 3.88 -3.49
C LEU A 111 -18.75 2.86 -3.21
N GLU A 112 -19.40 2.39 -4.27
CA GLU A 112 -20.37 1.31 -4.17
C GLU A 112 -19.67 0.02 -3.69
N GLY A 113 -20.20 -0.65 -2.67
CA GLY A 113 -19.57 -1.85 -2.09
C GLY A 113 -18.56 -1.58 -0.97
N ALA A 114 -18.15 -0.33 -0.74
CA ALA A 114 -17.19 0.03 0.31
C ALA A 114 -17.63 -0.44 1.71
N GLY A 115 -18.93 -0.32 2.01
CA GLY A 115 -19.50 -0.76 3.28
C GLY A 115 -19.32 -2.26 3.55
N ASN A 116 -19.35 -3.10 2.52
CA ASN A 116 -19.16 -4.55 2.68
C ASN A 116 -17.70 -4.88 3.04
N GLY A 117 -16.74 -4.18 2.42
CA GLY A 117 -15.33 -4.30 2.74
C GLY A 117 -15.01 -3.79 4.15
N LEU A 118 -15.59 -2.66 4.56
CA LEU A 118 -15.45 -2.14 5.92
C LEU A 118 -16.07 -3.07 6.97
N LEU A 119 -17.22 -3.66 6.67
CA LEU A 119 -17.85 -4.65 7.54
C LEU A 119 -16.94 -5.88 7.69
N TYR A 120 -16.35 -6.37 6.61
CA TYR A 120 -15.38 -7.46 6.65
C TYR A 120 -14.16 -7.11 7.52
N PHE A 121 -13.63 -5.89 7.40
CA PHE A 121 -12.48 -5.43 8.20
C PHE A 121 -12.74 -5.41 9.71
N ILE A 122 -13.96 -5.02 10.12
CA ILE A 122 -14.30 -4.84 11.54
C ILE A 122 -14.85 -6.14 12.16
N THR A 123 -15.39 -7.06 11.35
CA THR A 123 -16.02 -8.29 11.85
C THR A 123 -14.97 -9.20 12.50
N PRO A 124 -15.03 -9.44 13.83
CA PRO A 124 -14.02 -10.22 14.52
C PRO A 124 -14.27 -11.72 14.35
N ASP A 125 -13.18 -12.47 14.16
CA ASP A 125 -13.15 -13.93 14.19
C ASP A 125 -12.54 -14.37 15.53
N TRP A 126 -13.39 -14.72 16.48
CA TRP A 126 -12.98 -15.03 17.85
C TRP A 126 -12.19 -16.34 17.96
N GLU A 127 -12.41 -17.29 17.05
CA GLU A 127 -11.68 -18.58 17.07
C GLU A 127 -10.20 -18.36 16.72
N LYS A 128 -9.90 -17.44 15.81
CA LYS A 128 -8.52 -17.09 15.45
C LYS A 128 -7.72 -16.53 16.62
N LEU A 129 -8.35 -15.85 17.58
CA LEU A 129 -7.65 -15.32 18.77
C LEU A 129 -7.06 -16.41 19.66
N LEU A 130 -7.56 -17.65 19.58
CA LEU A 130 -7.02 -18.81 20.30
C LEU A 130 -5.72 -19.34 19.67
N THR A 131 -5.37 -18.87 18.47
CA THR A 131 -4.18 -19.31 17.75
C THR A 131 -2.98 -18.43 18.10
N VAL A 132 -1.88 -19.05 18.54
CA VAL A 132 -0.63 -18.35 18.94
C VAL A 132 -0.06 -17.49 17.81
N ASN A 133 -0.19 -17.94 16.55
CA ASN A 133 0.32 -17.19 15.40
C ASN A 133 -0.28 -15.78 15.30
N VAL A 134 -1.57 -15.59 15.63
CA VAL A 134 -2.21 -14.26 15.57
C VAL A 134 -1.54 -13.27 16.54
N TRP A 135 -1.18 -13.73 17.73
CA TRP A 135 -0.47 -12.91 18.72
C TRP A 135 0.97 -12.61 18.29
N LYS A 136 1.66 -13.59 17.70
CA LYS A 136 3.01 -13.40 17.16
C LYS A 136 3.00 -12.33 16.06
N GLU A 137 2.07 -12.40 15.12
CA GLU A 137 1.94 -11.42 14.05
C GLU A 137 1.55 -10.04 14.58
N ALA A 138 0.63 -9.97 15.55
CA ALA A 138 0.24 -8.70 16.20
C ALA A 138 1.42 -8.01 16.90
N VAL A 139 2.22 -8.75 17.66
CA VAL A 139 3.43 -8.19 18.32
C VAL A 139 4.45 -7.74 17.29
N SER A 140 4.65 -8.53 16.23
CA SER A 140 5.58 -8.20 15.14
C SER A 140 5.14 -6.90 14.44
N GLN A 141 3.84 -6.77 14.14
CA GLN A 141 3.25 -5.57 13.54
C GLN A 141 3.50 -4.33 14.40
N CYS A 142 3.19 -4.38 15.71
CA CYS A 142 3.44 -3.26 16.61
C CYS A 142 4.93 -2.89 16.70
N PHE A 143 5.81 -3.90 16.73
CA PHE A 143 7.25 -3.68 16.83
C PHE A 143 7.83 -3.00 15.58
N PHE A 144 7.44 -3.45 14.39
CA PHE A 144 7.89 -2.87 13.13
C PHE A 144 7.22 -1.52 12.84
N SER A 145 5.94 -1.34 13.15
CA SER A 145 5.22 -0.07 12.92
C SER A 145 5.85 1.08 13.70
N LEU A 146 6.09 0.87 15.01
CA LEU A 146 6.72 1.87 15.87
C LEU A 146 8.25 1.95 15.71
N SER A 147 8.85 1.05 14.92
CA SER A 147 10.29 0.98 14.69
C SER A 147 11.11 0.99 16.00
N ILE A 148 10.63 0.26 17.00
CA ILE A 148 11.25 0.20 18.34
C ILE A 148 12.59 -0.54 18.22
N CYS A 149 13.60 -0.11 18.98
CA CYS A 149 14.96 -0.69 18.99
C CYS A 149 15.79 -0.52 17.70
N PHE A 150 15.32 0.19 16.67
CA PHE A 150 16.08 0.47 15.44
C PHE A 150 16.99 1.72 15.52
N GLY A 151 17.15 2.31 16.71
CA GLY A 151 18.03 3.46 16.93
C GLY A 151 17.49 4.82 16.46
N GLY A 152 16.53 4.86 15.53
CA GLY A 152 15.93 6.11 15.05
C GLY A 152 15.27 6.95 16.15
N VAL A 153 14.39 6.32 16.95
CA VAL A 153 13.74 6.98 18.09
C VAL A 153 14.75 7.42 19.15
N ILE A 154 15.79 6.61 19.39
CA ILE A 154 16.88 6.93 20.32
C ILE A 154 17.63 8.17 19.83
N ALA A 155 18.00 8.21 18.56
CA ALA A 155 18.67 9.36 17.95
C ALA A 155 17.82 10.63 18.08
N TYR A 156 16.53 10.58 17.74
CA TYR A 156 15.65 11.75 17.90
C TYR A 156 15.49 12.19 19.35
N SER A 157 15.39 11.25 20.29
CA SER A 157 15.29 11.57 21.72
C SER A 157 16.54 12.26 22.27
N SER A 158 17.72 11.99 21.70
CA SER A 158 18.99 12.60 22.13
C SER A 158 19.09 14.10 21.85
N PHE A 159 18.26 14.64 20.94
CA PHE A 159 18.16 16.07 20.64
C PHE A 159 17.08 16.79 21.45
N ASN A 160 16.37 16.08 22.33
CA ASN A 160 15.29 16.65 23.12
C ASN A 160 15.81 17.29 24.42
N ASN A 161 15.03 18.20 25.00
CA ASN A 161 15.37 18.80 26.29
C ASN A 161 15.30 17.76 27.42
N PHE A 162 16.23 17.80 28.37
CA PHE A 162 16.28 16.87 29.51
C PHE A 162 15.02 16.89 30.39
N SER A 163 14.32 18.02 30.46
CA SER A 163 13.08 18.16 31.23
C SER A 163 11.81 17.84 30.43
N ASN A 164 11.94 17.35 29.20
CA ASN A 164 10.77 17.08 28.36
C ASN A 164 9.99 15.86 28.87
N ASN A 165 8.66 15.92 28.79
CA ASN A 165 7.79 14.83 29.21
C ASN A 165 7.73 13.74 28.13
N ILE A 166 8.70 12.82 28.17
CA ILE A 166 8.81 11.70 27.23
C ILE A 166 7.60 10.75 27.29
N TYR A 167 6.92 10.63 28.43
CA TYR A 167 5.78 9.73 28.57
C TYR A 167 4.60 10.21 27.72
N ARG A 168 4.35 11.53 27.72
CA ARG A 168 3.33 12.15 26.87
C ARG A 168 3.62 11.92 25.39
N ASP A 169 4.86 12.15 24.97
CA ASP A 169 5.25 12.02 23.56
C ASP A 169 5.13 10.57 23.09
N ALA A 170 5.61 9.61 23.90
CA ALA A 170 5.48 8.20 23.60
C ALA A 170 4.03 7.76 23.46
N MET A 171 3.14 8.19 24.37
CA MET A 171 1.71 7.87 24.28
C MET A 171 1.07 8.46 23.01
N ILE A 172 1.40 9.70 22.64
CA ILE A 172 0.89 10.34 21.42
C ILE A 172 1.35 9.55 20.19
N ILE A 173 2.64 9.21 20.10
CA ILE A 173 3.20 8.46 18.97
C ILE A 173 2.50 7.11 18.82
N SER A 174 2.37 6.34 19.90
CA SER A 174 1.75 5.01 19.87
C SER A 174 0.27 5.03 19.46
N TRP A 175 -0.52 5.97 20.01
CA TRP A 175 -1.93 6.10 19.64
C TRP A 175 -2.11 6.61 18.21
N THR A 176 -1.26 7.55 17.78
CA THR A 176 -1.32 8.10 16.42
C THR A 176 -0.96 7.03 15.39
N ASP A 177 0.08 6.23 15.64
CA ASP A 177 0.47 5.08 14.80
C ASP A 177 -0.66 4.05 14.67
N THR A 178 -1.26 3.67 15.80
CA THR A 178 -2.37 2.71 15.82
C THR A 178 -3.59 3.25 15.07
N PHE A 179 -4.00 4.48 15.34
CA PHE A 179 -5.16 5.10 14.68
C PHE A 179 -4.93 5.26 13.17
N THR A 180 -3.73 5.67 12.78
CA THR A 180 -3.36 5.82 11.38
C THR A 180 -3.37 4.49 10.64
N SER A 181 -2.88 3.43 11.28
CA SER A 181 -2.92 2.07 10.75
C SER A 181 -4.35 1.56 10.58
N LEU A 182 -5.22 1.81 11.55
CA LEU A 182 -6.64 1.46 11.47
C LEU A 182 -7.37 2.24 10.36
N LEU A 183 -7.09 3.55 10.23
CA LEU A 183 -7.66 4.38 9.18
C LEU A 183 -7.19 3.92 7.79
N SER A 184 -5.90 3.66 7.62
CA SER A 184 -5.33 3.12 6.38
C SER A 184 -5.96 1.78 6.02
N GLY A 185 -6.10 0.88 6.99
CA GLY A 185 -6.80 -0.39 6.83
C GLY A 185 -8.25 -0.19 6.37
N ALA A 186 -9.00 0.70 7.00
CA ALA A 186 -10.38 1.00 6.59
C ALA A 186 -10.48 1.50 5.14
N ILE A 187 -9.55 2.36 4.70
CA ILE A 187 -9.48 2.86 3.31
C ILE A 187 -9.21 1.70 2.34
N VAL A 188 -8.19 0.88 2.63
CA VAL A 188 -7.83 -0.29 1.83
C VAL A 188 -9.02 -1.25 1.68
N PHE A 189 -9.65 -1.62 2.79
CA PHE A 189 -10.76 -2.57 2.77
C PHE A 189 -12.01 -2.00 2.09
N SER A 190 -12.23 -0.68 2.15
CA SER A 190 -13.30 -0.03 1.37
C SER A 190 -13.09 -0.18 -0.13
N ILE A 191 -11.85 -0.04 -0.60
CA ILE A 191 -11.50 -0.28 -2.00
C ILE A 191 -11.69 -1.75 -2.38
N ILE A 192 -11.22 -2.68 -1.55
CA ILE A 192 -11.40 -4.12 -1.81
C ILE A 192 -12.89 -4.48 -1.87
N GLY A 193 -13.72 -3.89 -1.02
CA GLY A 193 -15.18 -4.04 -1.06
C GLY A 193 -15.79 -3.56 -2.38
N HIS A 194 -15.33 -2.41 -2.88
CA HIS A 194 -15.72 -1.91 -4.21
C HIS A 194 -15.28 -2.88 -5.32
N LEU A 195 -14.04 -3.35 -5.26
CA LEU A 195 -13.49 -4.26 -6.26
C LEU A 195 -14.20 -5.63 -6.27
N GLY A 196 -14.63 -6.13 -5.11
CA GLY A 196 -15.47 -7.33 -5.01
C GLY A 196 -16.83 -7.18 -5.69
N VAL A 197 -17.47 -6.00 -5.58
CA VAL A 197 -18.72 -5.70 -6.30
C VAL A 197 -18.50 -5.64 -7.81
N VAL A 198 -17.40 -5.01 -8.24
CA VAL A 198 -17.08 -4.88 -9.67
C VAL A 198 -16.74 -6.23 -10.29
N THR A 199 -15.85 -7.01 -9.68
CA THR A 199 -15.40 -8.32 -10.18
C THR A 199 -16.45 -9.42 -10.02
N GLY A 200 -17.42 -9.23 -9.14
CA GLY A 200 -18.40 -10.25 -8.77
C GLY A 200 -17.84 -11.33 -7.82
N GLU A 201 -16.63 -11.15 -7.30
CA GLU A 201 -16.02 -12.07 -6.35
C GLU A 201 -16.34 -11.64 -4.91
N THR A 202 -17.06 -12.49 -4.19
CA THR A 202 -17.43 -12.23 -2.79
C THR A 202 -16.34 -12.61 -1.78
N ASP A 203 -15.27 -13.26 -2.25
CA ASP A 203 -14.13 -13.67 -1.43
C ASP A 203 -12.99 -12.65 -1.56
N TYR A 204 -12.97 -11.71 -0.61
CA TYR A 204 -11.97 -10.64 -0.56
C TYR A 204 -10.53 -11.16 -0.45
N THR A 205 -10.31 -12.40 0.02
CA THR A 205 -8.96 -12.97 0.14
C THR A 205 -8.32 -13.29 -1.20
N LYS A 206 -9.12 -13.46 -2.27
CA LYS A 206 -8.62 -13.69 -3.63
C LYS A 206 -8.38 -12.41 -4.41
N VAL A 207 -9.02 -11.32 -4.00
CA VAL A 207 -8.94 -10.00 -4.65
C VAL A 207 -7.73 -9.20 -4.14
N VAL A 208 -7.10 -9.64 -3.06
CA VAL A 208 -5.98 -8.94 -2.42
C VAL A 208 -4.64 -9.47 -2.92
N HIS A 209 -3.88 -8.62 -3.59
CA HIS A 209 -2.47 -8.88 -3.87
C HIS A 209 -1.63 -8.57 -2.62
N PRO A 210 -0.80 -9.51 -2.12
CA PRO A 210 0.00 -9.27 -0.93
C PRO A 210 1.11 -8.23 -1.17
N GLY A 211 1.55 -7.58 -0.09
CA GLY A 211 2.72 -6.70 -0.09
C GLY A 211 2.57 -5.49 -1.01
N ALA A 212 3.53 -5.33 -1.93
CA ALA A 212 3.58 -4.20 -2.84
C ALA A 212 2.41 -4.19 -3.86
N GLY A 213 1.85 -5.37 -4.18
CA GLY A 213 0.73 -5.49 -5.11
C GLY A 213 -0.53 -4.77 -4.63
N LEU A 214 -0.80 -4.78 -3.33
CA LEU A 214 -1.91 -4.01 -2.75
C LEU A 214 -1.80 -2.52 -3.13
N THR A 215 -0.59 -1.97 -3.06
CA THR A 215 -0.40 -0.55 -3.31
C THR A 215 -0.35 -0.23 -4.81
N PHE A 216 0.35 -1.06 -5.59
CA PHE A 216 0.67 -0.75 -6.99
C PHE A 216 -0.28 -1.38 -8.01
N ILE A 217 -1.18 -2.26 -7.58
CA ILE A 217 -2.21 -2.89 -8.42
C ILE A 217 -3.60 -2.48 -7.93
N THR A 218 -3.92 -2.75 -6.66
CA THR A 218 -5.29 -2.58 -6.14
C THR A 218 -5.73 -1.11 -6.07
N TYR A 219 -4.87 -0.16 -5.66
CA TYR A 219 -5.26 1.27 -5.71
C TYR A 219 -5.43 1.79 -7.15
N PRO A 220 -4.47 1.58 -8.08
CA PRO A 220 -4.65 2.02 -9.47
C PRO A 220 -5.84 1.38 -10.19
N GLU A 221 -6.26 0.20 -9.78
CA GLU A 221 -7.44 -0.47 -10.32
C GLU A 221 -8.76 0.18 -9.86
N ALA A 222 -8.77 0.73 -8.64
CA ALA A 222 -9.94 1.39 -8.06
C ALA A 222 -10.06 2.89 -8.38
N LEU A 223 -9.04 3.47 -9.02
CA LEU A 223 -8.94 4.87 -9.42
C LEU A 223 -9.18 5.07 -10.92
#